data_AF-A0A9Q1ANM5-F1
#
_entry.id   AF-A0A9Q1ANM5-F1
#
_cell.length_a   1.000
_cell.length_b   1.000
_cell.length_c   1.000
_cell.angle_alpha   90.00
_cell.angle_beta   90.00
_cell.angle_gamma   90.00
#
_symmetry.space_group_name_H-M   'P 1'
#
loop_
_entity.id
_entity.type
_entity.pdbx_description
1 polymer ?
#
loop_
_entity_poly.entity_id
_entity_poly.type
_entity_poly.pdbx_seq_one_letter_code
_entity_poly.pdbx_strand_id
1 'polypeptide(L)'
;MDASAYGQISPSVPVWLNKGDNAWQMIAATLVATQSMPGLVILYASIVKKKWAVNSAFMALYAFAAVLICWVLLGYRMAFGDELLPFWGKGAPALGQDFLTSRARIPESTHTHEDGTKETVEPWYPMATLVYFQFTFAAITLILLAGSVLGRMNIKAWMAFVPLWLIFSYTVGAFSLWGGGFLYQWGAIDFSGGYVIHLSSGIAGLTAAYWVGPRLKSDRERFPPNNVLLMLAGAGLLWMGWSGFNGGAPYAANIDASIAILNTNVCAATSLLVWTSLDVIYFGKPSVIGAVQGMMTGLVCITPGAGWCFFSGFFITAILELIYVIKSTDGINAGLVQSWAAIVMGILSGSIPWVSMMVLHKKSALLQKVSSLSNFAFSPRNA
;
A
#
# COMPACT_ATOMS: atom_id res chain seq x y z
N MET A 1 -1.54 35.78 -15.02
CA MET A 1 -0.40 35.17 -14.29
C MET A 1 0.11 36.23 -13.34
N ASP A 2 0.08 35.96 -12.03
CA ASP A 2 0.50 36.91 -11.00
C ASP A 2 2.03 36.89 -10.88
N ALA A 3 2.69 38.04 -11.05
CA ALA A 3 4.14 38.18 -10.96
C ALA A 3 4.68 37.84 -9.55
N SER A 4 3.83 37.89 -8.52
CA SER A 4 4.16 37.48 -7.15
C SER A 4 4.52 35.98 -7.03
N ALA A 5 4.08 35.15 -7.99
CA ALA A 5 4.34 33.71 -7.98
C ALA A 5 5.83 33.35 -8.17
N TYR A 6 6.62 34.24 -8.78
CA TYR A 6 8.04 34.03 -9.05
C TYR A 6 8.95 34.64 -7.98
N GLY A 7 8.38 35.37 -7.01
CA GLY A 7 9.12 35.91 -5.88
C GLY A 7 9.75 34.80 -5.02
N GLN A 8 10.90 35.10 -4.43
CA GLN A 8 11.52 34.24 -3.41
C GLN A 8 10.64 34.18 -2.14
N ILE A 9 9.94 35.28 -1.83
CA ILE A 9 8.95 35.38 -0.76
C ILE A 9 7.72 36.11 -1.31
N SER A 10 6.54 35.50 -1.20
CA SER A 10 5.25 36.10 -1.57
C SER A 10 4.12 35.44 -0.77
N PRO A 11 2.88 35.96 -0.79
CA PRO A 11 1.75 35.26 -0.15
C PRO A 11 1.57 33.80 -0.63
N SER A 12 1.96 33.53 -1.88
CA SER A 12 1.95 32.19 -2.48
C SER A 12 3.21 31.36 -2.19
N VAL A 13 4.26 31.99 -1.66
CA VAL A 13 5.53 31.38 -1.25
C VAL A 13 5.91 31.92 0.14
N PRO A 14 5.22 31.46 1.20
CA PRO A 14 5.53 31.91 2.55
C PRO A 14 6.89 31.38 3.01
N VAL A 15 7.47 31.99 4.04
CA VAL A 15 8.84 31.70 4.53
C VAL A 15 9.02 30.24 4.96
N TRP A 16 7.96 29.59 5.46
CA TRP A 16 7.99 28.18 5.85
C TRP A 16 7.93 27.22 4.66
N LEU A 17 7.57 27.66 3.45
CA LEU A 17 7.41 26.75 2.31
C LEU A 17 8.75 26.35 1.72
N ASN A 18 9.13 25.07 1.87
CA ASN A 18 10.21 24.48 1.10
C ASN A 18 9.70 24.05 -0.28
N LYS A 19 10.16 24.74 -1.33
CA LYS A 19 9.76 24.46 -2.72
C LYS A 19 10.18 23.05 -3.16
N GLY A 20 11.33 22.55 -2.71
CA GLY A 20 11.85 21.22 -3.04
C GLY A 20 11.01 20.10 -2.43
N ASP A 21 10.72 20.21 -1.13
CA ASP A 21 9.85 19.23 -0.44
C ASP A 21 8.45 19.23 -1.04
N ASN A 22 7.86 20.40 -1.28
CA ASN A 22 6.53 20.49 -1.87
C ASN A 22 6.50 19.91 -3.30
N ALA A 23 7.50 20.23 -4.13
CA ALA A 23 7.59 19.70 -5.49
C ALA A 23 7.73 18.17 -5.50
N TRP A 24 8.62 17.63 -4.67
CA TRP A 24 8.78 16.19 -4.53
C TRP A 24 7.49 15.53 -4.05
N GLN A 25 6.83 16.07 -3.02
CA GLN A 25 5.62 15.46 -2.47
C GLN A 25 4.45 15.45 -3.47
N MET A 26 4.26 16.51 -4.27
CA MET A 26 3.23 16.54 -5.32
C MET A 26 3.51 15.51 -6.42
N ILE A 27 4.78 15.35 -6.82
CA ILE A 27 5.18 14.33 -7.79
C ILE A 27 5.02 12.93 -7.20
N ALA A 28 5.46 12.71 -5.95
CA ALA A 28 5.29 11.46 -5.24
C ALA A 28 3.81 11.06 -5.14
N ALA A 29 2.93 12.00 -4.76
CA ALA A 29 1.49 11.77 -4.75
C ALA A 29 0.96 11.38 -6.13
N THR A 30 1.41 12.06 -7.19
CA THR A 30 0.98 11.77 -8.57
C THR A 30 1.49 10.41 -9.08
N LEU A 31 2.71 10.02 -8.71
CA LEU A 31 3.26 8.70 -8.98
C LEU A 31 2.43 7.60 -8.30
N VAL A 32 2.04 7.81 -7.04
CA VAL A 32 1.14 6.88 -6.33
C VAL A 32 -0.26 6.86 -6.95
N ALA A 33 -0.81 8.02 -7.32
CA ALA A 33 -2.08 8.11 -8.02
C ALA A 33 -2.04 7.31 -9.34
N THR A 34 -0.92 7.37 -10.07
CA THR A 34 -0.69 6.64 -11.32
C THR A 34 -0.70 5.12 -11.10
N GLN A 35 -0.25 4.63 -9.95
CA GLN A 35 -0.38 3.21 -9.58
C GLN A 35 -1.85 2.80 -9.51
N SER A 36 -2.73 3.66 -9.03
CA SER A 36 -4.18 3.40 -8.99
C SER A 36 -4.82 3.59 -10.36
N MET A 37 -4.76 4.82 -10.88
CA MET A 37 -5.33 5.25 -12.14
C MET A 37 -4.21 5.85 -13.02
N PRO A 38 -3.76 5.18 -14.09
CA PRO A 38 -4.38 4.01 -14.71
C PRO A 38 -3.77 2.63 -14.34
N GLY A 39 -2.73 2.55 -13.51
CA GLY A 39 -1.94 1.31 -13.30
C GLY A 39 -2.77 0.06 -12.94
N LEU A 40 -3.39 0.06 -11.76
CA LEU A 40 -4.21 -1.04 -11.25
C LEU A 40 -5.50 -1.21 -12.06
N VAL A 41 -6.06 -0.13 -12.61
CA VAL A 41 -7.20 -0.20 -13.53
C VAL A 41 -6.85 -1.07 -14.75
N ILE A 42 -5.71 -0.79 -15.40
CA ILE A 42 -5.23 -1.57 -16.54
C ILE A 42 -4.89 -3.01 -16.10
N LEU A 43 -4.17 -3.18 -14.99
CA LEU A 43 -3.75 -4.48 -14.48
C LEU A 43 -4.96 -5.39 -14.20
N TYR A 44 -5.98 -4.87 -13.52
CA TYR A 44 -7.17 -5.64 -13.16
C TYR A 44 -8.10 -5.90 -14.33
N ALA A 45 -8.20 -4.96 -15.27
CA ALA A 45 -8.95 -5.17 -16.50
C ALA A 45 -8.35 -6.30 -17.34
N SER A 46 -7.03 -6.45 -17.34
CA SER A 46 -6.29 -7.35 -18.22
C SER A 46 -6.01 -8.74 -17.63
N ILE A 47 -5.85 -8.85 -16.30
CA ILE A 47 -5.55 -10.12 -15.62
C ILE A 47 -6.78 -11.03 -15.49
N VAL A 48 -7.99 -10.48 -15.52
CA VAL A 48 -9.24 -11.24 -15.47
C VAL A 48 -9.65 -11.75 -16.86
N LYS A 49 -10.65 -12.64 -16.95
CA LYS A 49 -11.23 -12.99 -18.26
C LYS A 49 -11.94 -11.79 -18.89
N LYS A 50 -11.95 -11.75 -20.23
CA LYS A 50 -12.54 -10.66 -21.04
C LYS A 50 -13.95 -10.27 -20.61
N LYS A 51 -14.79 -11.25 -20.23
CA LYS A 51 -16.17 -11.02 -19.78
C LYS A 51 -16.31 -10.16 -18.50
N TRP A 52 -15.24 -10.01 -17.72
CA TRP A 52 -15.23 -9.20 -16.49
C TRP A 52 -14.33 -7.97 -16.59
N ALA A 53 -13.59 -7.79 -17.69
CA ALA A 53 -12.58 -6.75 -17.81
C ALA A 53 -13.12 -5.34 -17.51
N VAL A 54 -14.27 -4.99 -18.12
CA VAL A 54 -14.92 -3.69 -17.94
C VAL A 54 -15.37 -3.47 -16.50
N ASN A 55 -16.00 -4.49 -15.89
CA ASN A 55 -16.44 -4.39 -14.49
C ASN A 55 -15.24 -4.25 -13.54
N SER A 56 -14.17 -5.00 -13.74
CA SER A 56 -12.95 -4.89 -12.92
C SER A 56 -12.28 -3.52 -13.05
N ALA A 57 -12.20 -2.98 -14.27
CA ALA A 57 -11.70 -1.63 -14.52
C ALA A 57 -12.56 -0.58 -13.80
N PHE A 58 -13.88 -0.72 -13.92
CA PHE A 58 -14.84 0.20 -13.32
C PHE A 58 -14.84 0.13 -11.79
N MET A 59 -14.65 -1.05 -11.19
CA MET A 59 -14.50 -1.19 -9.73
C MET A 59 -13.30 -0.38 -9.22
N ALA A 60 -12.15 -0.46 -9.89
CA ALA A 60 -10.95 0.30 -9.53
C ALA A 60 -11.13 1.81 -9.75
N LEU A 61 -11.69 2.22 -10.89
CA LEU A 61 -11.98 3.63 -11.19
C LEU A 61 -12.97 4.24 -10.20
N TYR A 62 -14.05 3.52 -9.90
CA TYR A 62 -15.04 3.93 -8.92
C TYR A 62 -14.41 4.09 -7.54
N ALA A 63 -13.59 3.13 -7.11
CA ALA A 63 -12.93 3.19 -5.81
C ALA A 63 -12.03 4.43 -5.70
N PHE A 64 -11.23 4.72 -6.74
CA PHE A 64 -10.39 5.92 -6.77
C PHE A 64 -11.21 7.22 -6.59
N ALA A 65 -12.30 7.37 -7.36
CA ALA A 65 -13.14 8.56 -7.32
C ALA A 65 -13.95 8.69 -6.01
N ALA A 66 -14.56 7.59 -5.55
CA ALA A 66 -15.37 7.56 -4.34
C ALA A 66 -14.50 7.82 -3.10
N VAL A 67 -13.30 7.22 -3.04
CA VAL A 67 -12.36 7.48 -1.94
C VAL A 67 -11.97 8.95 -1.92
N LEU A 68 -11.69 9.60 -3.06
CA LEU A 68 -11.35 11.04 -3.07
C LEU A 68 -12.43 11.89 -2.41
N ILE A 69 -13.70 11.68 -2.80
CA ILE A 69 -14.82 12.45 -2.25
C ILE A 69 -15.01 12.18 -0.77
N CYS A 70 -15.03 10.91 -0.35
CA CYS A 70 -15.15 10.57 1.07
C CYS A 70 -13.95 11.08 1.90
N TRP A 71 -12.75 11.06 1.31
CA TRP A 71 -11.51 11.50 1.94
C TRP A 71 -11.54 12.98 2.27
N VAL A 72 -11.88 13.83 1.30
CA VAL A 72 -11.90 15.28 1.52
C VAL A 72 -13.09 15.74 2.36
N LEU A 73 -14.20 14.99 2.38
CA LEU A 73 -15.37 15.33 3.20
C LEU A 73 -15.22 14.91 4.68
N LEU A 74 -14.58 13.76 4.93
CA LEU A 74 -14.50 13.15 6.27
C LEU A 74 -13.17 12.44 6.51
N GLY A 75 -12.76 11.59 5.56
CA GLY A 75 -11.72 10.57 5.78
C GLY A 75 -10.35 11.11 6.19
N TYR A 76 -9.90 12.23 5.61
CA TYR A 76 -8.61 12.82 5.98
C TYR A 76 -8.56 13.21 7.45
N ARG A 77 -9.58 13.91 7.95
CA ARG A 77 -9.65 14.35 9.35
C ARG A 77 -9.85 13.18 10.32
N MET A 78 -10.50 12.10 9.87
CA MET A 78 -10.59 10.86 10.66
C MET A 78 -9.25 10.12 10.77
N ALA A 79 -8.38 10.25 9.75
CA ALA A 79 -7.08 9.58 9.71
C ALA A 79 -5.94 10.42 10.30
N PHE A 80 -5.97 11.75 10.17
CA PHE A 80 -4.85 12.65 10.50
C PHE A 80 -5.29 13.93 11.24
N GLY A 81 -6.55 13.99 11.67
CA GLY A 81 -7.09 15.11 12.43
C GLY A 81 -7.13 14.84 13.93
N ASP A 82 -8.04 15.51 14.62
CA ASP A 82 -8.08 15.52 16.08
C ASP A 82 -8.65 14.20 16.62
N GLU A 83 -8.16 13.75 17.77
CA GLU A 83 -8.58 12.48 18.37
C GLU A 83 -10.08 12.45 18.71
N LEU A 84 -10.79 11.39 18.30
CA LEU A 84 -12.13 11.03 18.80
C LEU A 84 -12.04 9.90 19.84
N LEU A 85 -11.27 8.87 19.50
CA LEU A 85 -10.93 7.71 20.31
C LEU A 85 -9.42 7.46 20.15
N PRO A 86 -8.76 6.73 21.07
CA PRO A 86 -7.32 6.46 20.98
C PRO A 86 -6.85 5.80 19.67
N PHE A 87 -7.77 5.18 18.92
CA PHE A 87 -7.52 4.50 17.66
C PHE A 87 -8.24 5.14 16.45
N TRP A 88 -8.93 6.27 16.63
CA TRP A 88 -9.74 6.87 15.57
C TRP A 88 -9.94 8.39 15.72
N GLY A 89 -9.82 9.13 14.62
CA GLY A 89 -9.99 10.60 14.60
C GLY A 89 -11.42 11.08 14.37
N LYS A 90 -11.66 12.36 14.68
CA LYS A 90 -12.91 13.08 14.43
C LYS A 90 -13.07 13.43 12.95
N GLY A 91 -14.19 13.04 12.35
CA GLY A 91 -14.51 13.39 10.98
C GLY A 91 -14.87 14.87 10.80
N ALA A 92 -14.27 15.51 9.81
CA ALA A 92 -14.57 16.87 9.39
C ALA A 92 -14.13 17.11 7.94
N PRO A 93 -14.70 18.11 7.24
CA PRO A 93 -14.26 18.48 5.91
C PRO A 93 -12.82 19.02 5.89
N ALA A 94 -12.03 18.56 4.92
CA ALA A 94 -10.67 18.98 4.61
C ALA A 94 -10.61 19.86 3.34
N LEU A 95 -11.63 20.69 3.13
CA LEU A 95 -11.78 21.55 1.94
C LEU A 95 -11.70 23.06 2.23
N GLY A 96 -11.58 23.45 3.50
CA GLY A 96 -11.46 24.86 3.88
C GLY A 96 -10.19 25.47 3.30
N GLN A 97 -10.29 26.67 2.71
CA GLN A 97 -9.15 27.33 2.08
C GLN A 97 -8.02 27.58 3.08
N ASP A 98 -8.34 28.14 4.25
CA ASP A 98 -7.34 28.40 5.30
C ASP A 98 -6.68 27.10 5.80
N PHE A 99 -7.47 26.02 5.90
CA PHE A 99 -6.95 24.71 6.24
C PHE A 99 -5.96 24.23 5.17
N LEU A 100 -6.32 24.30 3.89
CA LEU A 100 -5.53 23.77 2.78
C LEU A 100 -4.27 24.56 2.46
N THR A 101 -4.27 25.89 2.66
CA THR A 101 -3.12 26.77 2.36
C THR A 101 -2.17 26.93 3.53
N SER A 102 -2.59 26.57 4.75
CA SER A 102 -1.71 26.56 5.92
C SER A 102 -0.65 25.46 5.84
N ARG A 103 0.43 25.61 6.62
CA ARG A 103 1.51 24.62 6.70
C ARG A 103 0.96 23.28 7.16
N ALA A 104 1.45 22.20 6.56
CA ALA A 104 1.05 20.86 6.91
C ALA A 104 1.39 20.51 8.36
N ARG A 105 0.44 19.89 9.07
CA ARG A 105 0.61 19.43 10.46
C ARG A 105 -0.27 18.23 10.74
N ILE A 106 0.26 17.26 11.49
CA ILE A 106 -0.50 16.15 12.08
C ILE A 106 -0.43 16.36 13.61
N PRO A 107 -1.42 17.02 14.24
CA PRO A 107 -1.29 17.45 15.63
C PRO A 107 -1.08 16.30 16.63
N GLU A 108 -1.79 15.19 16.42
CA GLU A 108 -1.77 14.05 17.34
C GLU A 108 -0.48 13.22 17.23
N SER A 109 0.38 13.47 16.22
CA SER A 109 1.68 12.82 16.12
C SER A 109 2.75 13.44 17.05
N THR A 110 2.34 14.29 18.00
CA THR A 110 3.27 14.93 18.92
C THR A 110 3.82 13.92 19.93
N HIS A 111 5.10 13.59 19.82
CA HIS A 111 5.83 12.83 20.84
C HIS A 111 6.53 13.77 21.81
N THR A 112 6.45 13.47 23.10
CA THR A 112 7.23 14.17 24.14
C THR A 112 8.38 13.26 24.55
N HIS A 113 9.61 13.68 24.27
CA HIS A 113 10.84 12.98 24.64
C HIS A 113 11.11 13.12 26.15
N GLU A 114 11.99 12.27 26.69
CA GLU A 114 12.33 12.26 28.13
C GLU A 114 12.96 13.58 28.62
N ASP A 115 13.60 14.33 27.71
CA ASP A 115 14.15 15.65 27.96
C ASP A 115 13.11 16.79 27.94
N GLY A 116 11.83 16.45 27.73
CA GLY A 116 10.71 17.37 27.65
C GLY A 116 10.53 18.04 26.28
N THR A 117 11.35 17.72 25.29
CA THR A 117 11.18 18.24 23.93
C THR A 117 9.98 17.58 23.25
N LYS A 118 9.25 18.36 22.44
CA LYS A 118 8.09 17.89 21.70
C LYS A 118 8.38 17.90 20.21
N GLU A 119 8.22 16.76 19.58
CA GLU A 119 8.36 16.59 18.13
C GLU A 119 6.99 16.29 17.53
N THR A 120 6.55 17.11 16.59
CA THR A 120 5.28 16.93 15.85
C THR A 120 5.60 16.85 14.36
N VAL A 121 4.87 16.02 13.61
CA VAL A 121 5.02 15.98 12.15
C VAL A 121 4.46 17.26 11.53
N GLU A 122 5.37 18.14 11.10
CA GLU A 122 5.09 19.42 10.45
C GLU A 122 5.90 19.59 9.15
N PRO A 123 5.50 18.96 8.04
CA PRO A 123 6.21 19.10 6.78
C PRO A 123 6.26 20.54 6.28
N TRP A 124 7.28 20.87 5.49
CA TRP A 124 7.50 22.23 4.97
C TRP A 124 6.74 22.49 3.65
N TYR A 125 5.48 22.06 3.59
CA TYR A 125 4.57 22.27 2.45
C TYR A 125 3.11 22.43 2.92
N PRO A 126 2.18 22.88 2.05
CA PRO A 126 0.80 23.16 2.46
C PRO A 126 0.02 21.88 2.78
N MET A 127 -1.00 22.00 3.63
CA MET A 127 -1.93 20.91 3.94
C MET A 127 -2.57 20.29 2.69
N ALA A 128 -2.84 21.07 1.65
CA ALA A 128 -3.36 20.55 0.38
C ALA A 128 -2.48 19.43 -0.21
N THR A 129 -1.16 19.57 -0.12
CA THR A 129 -0.20 18.57 -0.60
C THR A 129 -0.27 17.30 0.26
N LEU A 130 -0.37 17.44 1.59
CA LEU A 130 -0.50 16.30 2.51
C LEU A 130 -1.83 15.56 2.31
N VAL A 131 -2.93 16.30 2.19
CA VAL A 131 -4.28 15.74 1.96
C VAL A 131 -4.31 14.93 0.67
N TYR A 132 -3.72 15.45 -0.40
CA TYR A 132 -3.67 14.75 -1.69
C TYR A 132 -2.74 13.53 -1.65
N PHE A 133 -1.56 13.62 -1.01
CA PHE A 133 -0.67 12.47 -0.87
C PHE A 133 -1.33 11.33 -0.09
N GLN A 134 -1.96 11.63 1.05
CA GLN A 134 -2.60 10.58 1.85
C GLN A 134 -3.87 10.00 1.20
N PHE A 135 -4.55 10.80 0.37
CA PHE A 135 -5.64 10.30 -0.47
C PHE A 135 -5.18 9.16 -1.37
N THR A 136 -4.00 9.26 -1.99
CA THR A 136 -3.56 8.26 -2.97
C THR A 136 -3.23 6.93 -2.29
N PHE A 137 -2.74 6.95 -1.04
CA PHE A 137 -2.62 5.77 -0.17
C PHE A 137 -3.97 5.16 0.20
N ALA A 138 -4.95 5.99 0.57
CA ALA A 138 -6.30 5.50 0.83
C ALA A 138 -6.91 4.83 -0.41
N ALA A 139 -6.78 5.48 -1.57
CA ALA A 139 -7.35 5.02 -2.83
C ALA A 139 -6.73 3.69 -3.28
N ILE A 140 -5.39 3.60 -3.29
CA ILE A 140 -4.70 2.38 -3.73
C ILE A 140 -5.02 1.19 -2.80
N THR A 141 -5.21 1.42 -1.50
CA THR A 141 -5.58 0.37 -0.53
C THR A 141 -6.91 -0.29 -0.89
N LEU A 142 -7.95 0.50 -1.16
CA LEU A 142 -9.27 -0.01 -1.55
C LEU A 142 -9.21 -0.72 -2.91
N ILE A 143 -8.39 -0.20 -3.84
CA ILE A 143 -8.21 -0.85 -5.14
C ILE A 143 -7.50 -2.20 -4.96
N LEU A 144 -6.43 -2.28 -4.17
CA LEU A 144 -5.73 -3.54 -3.87
C LEU A 144 -6.67 -4.60 -3.31
N LEU A 145 -7.55 -4.20 -2.39
CA LEU A 145 -8.60 -5.07 -1.84
C LEU A 145 -9.52 -5.59 -2.96
N ALA A 146 -9.93 -4.73 -3.92
CA ALA A 146 -10.78 -5.10 -5.05
C ALA A 146 -10.22 -6.30 -5.83
N GLY A 147 -8.89 -6.41 -5.94
CA GLY A 147 -8.19 -7.53 -6.57
C GLY A 147 -8.66 -8.90 -6.11
N SER A 148 -9.00 -9.03 -4.82
CA SER A 148 -9.52 -10.27 -4.24
C SER A 148 -10.94 -10.61 -4.73
N VAL A 149 -11.78 -9.61 -5.02
CA VAL A 149 -13.22 -9.79 -5.33
C VAL A 149 -13.56 -9.61 -6.81
N LEU A 150 -12.56 -9.41 -7.68
CA LEU A 150 -12.76 -9.26 -9.12
C LEU A 150 -13.49 -10.46 -9.74
N GLY A 151 -14.48 -10.16 -10.57
CA GLY A 151 -15.28 -11.15 -11.30
C GLY A 151 -16.26 -11.96 -10.43
N ARG A 152 -16.44 -11.60 -9.15
CA ARG A 152 -17.38 -12.28 -8.24
C ARG A 152 -18.23 -11.37 -7.36
N MET A 153 -17.85 -10.12 -7.13
CA MET A 153 -18.67 -9.15 -6.41
C MET A 153 -19.45 -8.26 -7.38
N ASN A 154 -20.73 -8.02 -7.07
CA ASN A 154 -21.56 -7.08 -7.82
C ASN A 154 -21.11 -5.64 -7.54
N ILE A 155 -21.08 -4.79 -8.58
CA ILE A 155 -20.72 -3.38 -8.49
C ILE A 155 -21.55 -2.61 -7.45
N LYS A 156 -22.85 -2.90 -7.28
CA LYS A 156 -23.67 -2.20 -6.27
C LYS A 156 -23.17 -2.46 -4.84
N ALA A 157 -22.78 -3.71 -4.55
CA ALA A 157 -22.18 -4.05 -3.27
C ALA A 157 -20.82 -3.38 -3.11
N TRP A 158 -20.02 -3.33 -4.18
CA TRP A 158 -18.72 -2.63 -4.18
C TRP A 158 -18.88 -1.13 -3.89
N MET A 159 -19.89 -0.50 -4.47
CA MET A 159 -20.19 0.92 -4.26
C MET A 159 -20.55 1.26 -2.82
N ALA A 160 -21.23 0.37 -2.10
CA ALA A 160 -21.46 0.53 -0.67
C ALA A 160 -20.21 0.18 0.15
N PHE A 161 -19.49 -0.87 -0.25
CA PHE A 161 -18.34 -1.38 0.48
C PHE A 161 -17.18 -0.38 0.56
N VAL A 162 -16.83 0.28 -0.55
CA VAL A 162 -15.70 1.23 -0.61
C VAL A 162 -15.78 2.34 0.45
N PRO A 163 -16.85 3.16 0.51
CA PRO A 163 -16.94 4.24 1.50
C PRO A 163 -17.02 3.70 2.93
N LEU A 164 -17.75 2.59 3.14
CA LEU A 164 -17.85 1.98 4.48
C LEU A 164 -16.50 1.46 4.97
N TRP A 165 -15.76 0.75 4.13
CA TRP A 165 -14.46 0.20 4.51
C TRP A 165 -13.40 1.29 4.68
N LEU A 166 -13.43 2.33 3.85
CA LEU A 166 -12.58 3.51 4.04
C LEU A 166 -12.81 4.12 5.43
N ILE A 167 -14.07 4.41 5.79
CA ILE A 167 -14.40 5.07 7.04
C ILE A 167 -14.16 4.16 8.26
N PHE A 168 -14.61 2.91 8.23
CA PHE A 168 -14.60 2.05 9.42
C PHE A 168 -13.36 1.16 9.57
N SER A 169 -12.51 1.05 8.54
CA SER A 169 -11.30 0.23 8.59
C SER A 169 -10.05 1.02 8.26
N TYR A 170 -10.01 1.69 7.09
CA TYR A 170 -8.78 2.38 6.67
C TYR A 170 -8.44 3.54 7.60
N THR A 171 -9.39 4.43 7.90
CA THR A 171 -9.10 5.58 8.77
C THR A 171 -8.75 5.18 10.20
N VAL A 172 -9.29 4.07 10.71
CA VAL A 172 -8.91 3.50 12.01
C VAL A 172 -7.44 3.05 12.00
N GLY A 173 -7.04 2.30 10.97
CA GLY A 173 -5.64 1.87 10.81
C GLY A 173 -4.68 3.04 10.62
N ALA A 174 -5.05 3.98 9.73
CA ALA A 174 -4.24 5.16 9.44
C ALA A 174 -4.10 6.07 10.68
N PHE A 175 -5.18 6.34 11.42
CA PHE A 175 -5.09 7.12 12.66
C PHE A 175 -4.21 6.43 13.70
N SER A 176 -4.43 5.13 13.90
CA SER A 176 -3.70 4.35 14.91
C SER A 176 -2.20 4.34 14.66
N LEU A 177 -1.74 4.19 13.41
CA LEU A 177 -0.31 4.05 13.07
C LEU A 177 0.37 5.32 12.56
N TRP A 178 -0.34 6.23 11.90
CA TRP A 178 0.25 7.40 11.24
C TRP A 178 -0.34 8.73 11.69
N GLY A 179 -1.59 8.71 12.12
CA GLY A 179 -2.31 9.90 12.54
C GLY A 179 -1.97 10.39 13.93
N GLY A 180 -1.23 9.61 14.73
CA GLY A 180 -0.91 9.94 16.13
C GLY A 180 -1.61 9.10 17.19
N GLY A 181 -2.40 8.10 16.79
CA GLY A 181 -3.11 7.21 17.71
C GLY A 181 -2.22 6.23 18.47
N PHE A 182 -2.85 5.30 19.20
CA PHE A 182 -2.17 4.49 20.21
C PHE A 182 -0.97 3.66 19.69
N LEU A 183 -1.00 3.12 18.46
CA LEU A 183 0.12 2.35 17.92
C LEU A 183 1.32 3.25 17.57
N TYR A 184 1.04 4.43 17.02
CA TYR A 184 2.05 5.46 16.81
C TYR A 184 2.71 5.84 18.15
N GLN A 185 1.89 6.07 19.19
CA GLN A 185 2.38 6.39 20.54
C GLN A 185 3.15 5.23 21.19
N TRP A 186 2.85 3.98 20.86
CA TRP A 186 3.61 2.80 21.30
C TRP A 186 4.90 2.57 20.51
N GLY A 187 5.20 3.40 19.51
CA GLY A 187 6.40 3.29 18.69
C GLY A 187 6.30 2.22 17.60
N ALA A 188 5.08 1.86 17.16
CA ALA A 188 4.91 0.95 16.04
C ALA A 188 5.47 1.58 14.75
N ILE A 189 6.34 0.84 14.06
CA ILE A 189 7.03 1.33 12.87
C ILE A 189 6.33 0.82 11.61
N ASP A 190 5.86 1.76 10.79
CA ASP A 190 5.33 1.49 9.45
C ASP A 190 5.76 2.59 8.48
N PHE A 191 6.89 2.38 7.78
CA PHE A 191 7.51 3.42 6.95
C PHE A 191 6.56 3.99 5.89
N SER A 192 5.93 3.13 5.08
CA SER A 192 5.06 3.58 3.99
C SER A 192 3.77 2.76 3.79
N GLY A 193 3.46 1.78 4.67
CA GLY A 193 2.12 1.14 4.66
C GLY A 193 2.14 -0.38 4.60
N GLY A 194 3.15 -1.02 5.19
CA GLY A 194 3.12 -2.47 5.39
C GLY A 194 1.86 -2.91 6.16
N TYR A 195 1.49 -2.18 7.22
CA TYR A 195 0.32 -2.49 8.03
C TYR A 195 -0.93 -1.80 7.49
N VAL A 196 -0.89 -0.47 7.36
CA VAL A 196 -2.06 0.35 7.04
C VAL A 196 -2.60 0.07 5.64
N ILE A 197 -1.74 -0.31 4.69
CA ILE A 197 -2.12 -0.54 3.29
C ILE A 197 -2.13 -2.04 2.97
N HIS A 198 -0.99 -2.73 3.06
CA HIS A 198 -0.86 -4.07 2.51
C HIS A 198 -1.48 -5.15 3.39
N LEU A 199 -1.18 -5.16 4.69
CA LEU A 199 -1.76 -6.14 5.62
C LEU A 199 -3.28 -5.91 5.74
N SER A 200 -3.71 -4.66 5.92
CA SER A 200 -5.13 -4.33 6.07
C SER A 200 -5.95 -4.75 4.84
N SER A 201 -5.53 -4.37 3.63
CA SER A 201 -6.22 -4.74 2.39
C SER A 201 -6.10 -6.23 2.08
N GLY A 202 -4.99 -6.88 2.45
CA GLY A 202 -4.80 -8.32 2.32
C GLY A 202 -5.77 -9.13 3.18
N ILE A 203 -5.88 -8.80 4.47
CA ILE A 203 -6.81 -9.44 5.40
C ILE A 203 -8.26 -9.13 5.05
N ALA A 204 -8.57 -7.88 4.70
CA ALA A 204 -9.90 -7.49 4.26
C ALA A 204 -10.28 -8.17 2.94
N GLY A 205 -9.34 -8.31 2.00
CA GLY A 205 -9.55 -9.02 0.74
C GLY A 205 -9.78 -10.51 0.96
N LEU A 206 -9.02 -11.14 1.85
CA LEU A 206 -9.26 -12.54 2.27
C LEU A 206 -10.64 -12.71 2.90
N THR A 207 -11.02 -11.80 3.80
CA THR A 207 -12.32 -11.82 4.48
C THR A 207 -13.46 -11.60 3.49
N ALA A 208 -13.35 -10.61 2.60
CA ALA A 208 -14.34 -10.35 1.56
C ALA A 208 -14.45 -11.53 0.59
N ALA A 209 -13.33 -12.13 0.20
CA ALA A 209 -13.29 -13.34 -0.63
C ALA A 209 -14.00 -14.53 0.02
N TYR A 210 -13.89 -14.67 1.34
CA TYR A 210 -14.59 -15.70 2.12
C TYR A 210 -16.11 -15.50 2.07
N TRP A 211 -16.58 -14.29 2.35
CA TRP A 211 -18.01 -13.97 2.42
C TRP A 211 -18.72 -13.89 1.06
N VAL A 212 -18.06 -13.30 0.05
CA VAL A 212 -18.60 -13.26 -1.34
C VAL A 212 -18.65 -14.66 -1.94
N GLY A 213 -17.77 -15.54 -1.47
CA GLY A 213 -17.70 -16.90 -1.93
C GLY A 213 -16.94 -17.07 -3.25
N PRO A 214 -16.95 -18.30 -3.77
CA PRO A 214 -16.06 -18.72 -4.85
C PRO A 214 -16.55 -18.35 -6.26
N ARG A 215 -15.61 -18.27 -7.20
CA ARG A 215 -15.94 -18.25 -8.65
C ARG A 215 -16.47 -19.63 -9.09
N LEU A 216 -17.22 -19.66 -10.19
CA LEU A 216 -17.68 -20.91 -10.82
C LEU A 216 -16.50 -21.85 -11.11
N LYS A 217 -16.71 -23.17 -11.03
CA LYS A 217 -15.64 -24.18 -11.22
C LYS A 217 -14.99 -24.08 -12.59
N SER A 218 -15.79 -23.98 -13.65
CA SER A 218 -15.35 -23.73 -15.03
C SER A 218 -14.53 -22.44 -15.18
N ASP A 219 -14.74 -21.48 -14.29
CA ASP A 219 -13.99 -20.24 -14.26
C ASP A 219 -12.66 -20.33 -13.52
N ARG A 220 -12.54 -21.22 -12.53
CA ARG A 220 -11.32 -21.48 -11.75
C ARG A 220 -10.30 -22.35 -12.48
N GLU A 221 -10.77 -23.37 -13.21
CA GLU A 221 -9.89 -24.35 -13.86
C GLU A 221 -9.10 -23.76 -15.04
N ARG A 222 -9.61 -22.70 -15.66
CA ARG A 222 -8.94 -21.99 -16.75
C ARG A 222 -9.11 -20.49 -16.61
N PHE A 223 -8.12 -19.81 -16.05
CA PHE A 223 -8.12 -18.35 -15.82
C PHE A 223 -6.94 -17.64 -16.51
N PRO A 224 -6.83 -17.70 -17.85
CA PRO A 224 -5.81 -16.93 -18.55
C PRO A 224 -6.16 -15.43 -18.49
N PRO A 225 -5.14 -14.55 -18.37
CA PRO A 225 -5.31 -13.13 -18.62
C PRO A 225 -5.90 -12.89 -20.01
N ASN A 226 -6.75 -11.88 -20.17
CA ASN A 226 -7.27 -11.53 -21.49
C ASN A 226 -6.27 -10.75 -22.34
N ASN A 227 -5.30 -10.06 -21.71
CA ASN A 227 -4.24 -9.35 -22.41
C ASN A 227 -2.97 -9.24 -21.54
N VAL A 228 -1.97 -10.06 -21.82
CA VAL A 228 -0.71 -10.10 -21.05
C VAL A 228 0.12 -8.82 -21.23
N LEU A 229 0.07 -8.17 -22.39
CA LEU A 229 0.84 -6.94 -22.64
C LEU A 229 0.28 -5.76 -21.84
N LEU A 230 -1.05 -5.63 -21.77
CA LEU A 230 -1.67 -4.61 -20.92
C LEU A 230 -1.44 -4.90 -19.43
N MET A 231 -1.45 -6.18 -19.03
CA MET A 231 -1.09 -6.57 -17.67
C MET A 231 0.32 -6.08 -17.31
N LEU A 232 1.29 -6.25 -18.22
CA LEU A 232 2.65 -5.73 -18.06
C LEU A 232 2.72 -4.20 -18.01
N ALA A 233 1.94 -3.51 -18.85
CA ALA A 233 1.87 -2.05 -18.80
C ALA A 233 1.36 -1.53 -17.45
N GLY A 234 0.28 -2.13 -16.93
CA GLY A 234 -0.26 -1.81 -15.60
C GLY A 234 0.74 -2.14 -14.48
N ALA A 235 1.42 -3.28 -14.56
CA ALA A 235 2.47 -3.68 -13.62
C ALA A 235 3.68 -2.72 -13.65
N GLY A 236 4.08 -2.24 -14.82
CA GLY A 236 5.17 -1.27 -14.97
C GLY A 236 4.83 0.08 -14.33
N LEU A 237 3.61 0.58 -14.54
CA LEU A 237 3.13 1.79 -13.87
C LEU A 237 3.11 1.63 -12.34
N LEU A 238 2.73 0.43 -11.87
CA LEU A 238 2.69 0.09 -10.46
C LEU A 238 4.10 0.06 -9.83
N TRP A 239 5.08 -0.50 -10.53
CA TRP A 239 6.49 -0.47 -10.11
C TRP A 239 7.00 0.97 -10.07
N MET A 240 6.94 1.70 -11.18
CA MET A 240 7.52 3.06 -11.24
C MET A 240 6.85 4.01 -10.24
N GLY A 241 5.53 3.90 -10.09
CA GLY A 241 4.78 4.70 -9.12
C GLY A 241 5.14 4.41 -7.66
N TRP A 242 5.68 3.22 -7.36
CA TRP A 242 6.14 2.85 -6.02
C TRP A 242 7.33 3.70 -5.54
N SER A 243 8.03 4.35 -6.46
CA SER A 243 9.06 5.35 -6.10
C SER A 243 8.44 6.55 -5.39
N GLY A 244 7.24 6.98 -5.79
CA GLY A 244 6.48 8.00 -5.05
C GLY A 244 5.89 7.45 -3.75
N PHE A 245 5.50 6.17 -3.74
CA PHE A 245 4.94 5.50 -2.58
C PHE A 245 5.93 5.44 -1.42
N ASN A 246 7.10 4.85 -1.65
CA ASN A 246 8.13 4.71 -0.60
C ASN A 246 8.97 5.99 -0.47
N GLY A 247 9.31 6.66 -1.58
CA GLY A 247 10.13 7.88 -1.53
C GLY A 247 9.39 9.11 -1.03
N GLY A 248 8.05 9.15 -1.08
CA GLY A 248 7.24 10.23 -0.54
C GLY A 248 6.84 10.06 0.93
N ALA A 249 7.05 8.87 1.50
CA ALA A 249 6.67 8.56 2.87
C ALA A 249 7.44 9.35 3.96
N PRO A 250 8.71 9.75 3.76
CA PRO A 250 9.41 10.66 4.68
C PRO A 250 8.83 12.07 4.77
N TYR A 251 7.85 12.44 3.93
CA TYR A 251 7.28 13.78 3.85
C TYR A 251 8.29 14.91 3.55
N ALA A 252 9.47 14.58 3.02
CA ALA A 252 10.52 15.52 2.69
C ALA A 252 11.43 14.96 1.58
N ALA A 253 12.08 15.84 0.82
CA ALA A 253 13.09 15.48 -0.17
C ALA A 253 14.47 15.33 0.51
N ASN A 254 14.61 14.28 1.31
CA ASN A 254 15.79 14.04 2.16
C ASN A 254 16.58 12.78 1.75
N ILE A 255 17.60 12.43 2.57
CA ILE A 255 18.46 11.27 2.33
C ILE A 255 17.65 9.96 2.40
N ASP A 256 16.69 9.86 3.32
CA ASP A 256 15.83 8.69 3.48
C ASP A 256 14.95 8.45 2.25
N ALA A 257 14.39 9.51 1.66
CA ALA A 257 13.60 9.43 0.44
C ALA A 257 14.40 8.83 -0.72
N SER A 258 15.64 9.27 -0.89
CA SER A 258 16.53 8.78 -1.95
C SER A 258 16.85 7.30 -1.80
N ILE A 259 17.13 6.88 -0.57
CA ILE A 259 17.47 5.49 -0.26
C ILE A 259 16.23 4.58 -0.34
N ALA A 260 15.06 5.06 0.12
CA ALA A 260 13.80 4.36 -0.03
C ALA A 260 13.49 4.02 -1.50
N ILE A 261 13.71 4.95 -2.42
CA ILE A 261 13.52 4.70 -3.86
C ILE A 261 14.48 3.62 -4.35
N LEU A 262 15.76 3.69 -3.99
CA LEU A 262 16.76 2.72 -4.44
C LEU A 262 16.42 1.32 -3.92
N ASN A 263 16.13 1.16 -2.63
CA ASN A 263 15.81 -0.13 -2.04
C ASN A 263 14.54 -0.73 -2.62
N THR A 264 13.54 0.11 -2.90
CA THR A 264 12.30 -0.32 -3.55
C THR A 264 12.59 -1.00 -4.89
N ASN A 265 13.41 -0.36 -5.72
CA ASN A 265 13.75 -0.87 -7.04
C ASN A 265 14.64 -2.11 -6.99
N VAL A 266 15.64 -2.11 -6.10
CA VAL A 266 16.53 -3.28 -5.90
C VAL A 266 15.75 -4.49 -5.40
N CYS A 267 14.91 -4.33 -4.38
CA CYS A 267 14.10 -5.42 -3.84
C CYS A 267 13.12 -5.99 -4.88
N ALA A 268 12.43 -5.11 -5.61
CA ALA A 268 11.50 -5.52 -6.67
C ALA A 268 12.20 -6.30 -7.79
N ALA A 269 13.35 -5.81 -8.26
CA ALA A 269 14.14 -6.46 -9.30
C ALA A 269 14.67 -7.83 -8.84
N THR A 270 15.23 -7.91 -7.62
CA THR A 270 15.73 -9.17 -7.08
C THR A 270 14.60 -10.20 -6.91
N SER A 271 13.45 -9.80 -6.35
CA SER A 271 12.30 -10.70 -6.18
C SER A 271 11.76 -11.21 -7.52
N LEU A 272 11.65 -10.35 -8.52
CA LEU A 272 11.25 -10.73 -9.88
C LEU A 272 12.20 -11.79 -10.47
N LEU A 273 13.52 -11.55 -10.39
CA LEU A 273 14.54 -12.45 -10.94
C LEU A 273 14.58 -13.78 -10.20
N VAL A 274 14.44 -13.78 -8.87
CA VAL A 274 14.38 -14.99 -8.05
C VAL A 274 13.14 -15.80 -8.40
N TRP A 275 11.96 -15.17 -8.46
CA TRP A 275 10.72 -15.84 -8.85
C TRP A 275 10.83 -16.46 -10.25
N THR A 276 11.36 -15.72 -11.21
CA THR A 276 11.56 -16.19 -12.59
C THR A 276 12.54 -17.35 -12.65
N SER A 277 13.61 -17.30 -11.85
CA SER A 277 14.59 -18.39 -11.75
C SER A 277 13.97 -19.65 -11.16
N LEU A 278 13.14 -19.52 -10.11
CA LEU A 278 12.41 -20.64 -9.52
C LEU A 278 11.41 -21.24 -10.50
N ASP A 279 10.71 -20.43 -11.30
CA ASP A 279 9.83 -20.92 -12.36
C ASP A 279 10.59 -21.75 -13.41
N VAL A 280 11.78 -21.29 -13.83
CA VAL A 280 12.63 -22.04 -14.76
C VAL A 280 13.12 -23.35 -14.13
N ILE A 281 13.57 -23.33 -12.87
CA ILE A 281 14.09 -24.51 -12.17
C ILE A 281 13.02 -25.59 -11.99
N TYR A 282 11.80 -25.20 -11.58
CA TYR A 282 10.76 -26.17 -11.23
C TYR A 282 9.80 -26.52 -12.38
N PHE A 283 9.55 -25.58 -13.29
CA PHE A 283 8.59 -25.74 -14.39
C PHE A 283 9.25 -25.75 -15.77
N GLY A 284 10.57 -25.57 -15.87
CA GLY A 284 11.35 -25.66 -17.11
C GLY A 284 11.21 -24.46 -18.05
N LYS A 285 10.42 -23.43 -17.69
CA LYS A 285 10.19 -22.24 -18.52
C LYS A 285 9.82 -21.01 -17.68
N PRO A 286 10.17 -19.80 -18.12
CA PRO A 286 9.79 -18.58 -17.42
C PRO A 286 8.28 -18.30 -17.55
N SER A 287 7.70 -17.63 -16.54
CA SER A 287 6.31 -17.17 -16.53
C SER A 287 6.24 -15.66 -16.39
N VAL A 288 5.61 -14.98 -17.35
CA VAL A 288 5.38 -13.52 -17.28
C VAL A 288 4.45 -13.17 -16.11
N ILE A 289 3.44 -13.99 -15.85
CA ILE A 289 2.53 -13.81 -14.70
C ILE A 289 3.31 -14.00 -13.39
N GLY A 290 4.20 -15.00 -13.36
CA GLY A 290 5.11 -15.24 -12.22
C GLY A 290 6.04 -14.06 -11.97
N ALA A 291 6.66 -13.51 -13.02
CA ALA A 291 7.53 -12.34 -12.91
C ALA A 291 6.78 -11.11 -12.35
N VAL A 292 5.54 -10.84 -12.79
CA VAL A 292 4.71 -9.76 -12.24
C VAL A 292 4.35 -10.03 -10.78
N GLN A 293 4.06 -11.28 -10.40
CA GLN A 293 3.81 -11.65 -9.00
C GLN A 293 5.07 -11.46 -8.14
N GLY A 294 6.24 -11.90 -8.60
CA GLY A 294 7.51 -11.70 -7.90
C GLY A 294 7.84 -10.23 -7.70
N MET A 295 7.68 -9.40 -8.74
CA MET A 295 7.82 -7.96 -8.66
C MET A 295 6.92 -7.34 -7.58
N MET A 296 5.61 -7.64 -7.62
CA MET A 296 4.64 -7.15 -6.65
C MET A 296 4.97 -7.57 -5.22
N THR A 297 5.44 -8.81 -5.06
CA THR A 297 5.78 -9.36 -3.75
C THR A 297 7.00 -8.67 -3.16
N GLY A 298 8.01 -8.36 -3.97
CA GLY A 298 9.19 -7.60 -3.54
C GLY A 298 8.84 -6.16 -3.15
N LEU A 299 8.00 -5.49 -3.95
CA LEU A 299 7.50 -4.14 -3.67
C LEU A 299 6.71 -4.07 -2.36
N VAL A 300 5.79 -5.02 -2.12
CA VAL A 300 5.04 -5.10 -0.87
C VAL A 300 5.96 -5.38 0.32
N CYS A 301 6.92 -6.31 0.18
CA CYS A 301 7.81 -6.72 1.26
C CYS A 301 8.72 -5.60 1.76
N ILE A 302 9.24 -4.76 0.86
CA ILE A 302 10.16 -3.66 1.23
C ILE A 302 9.44 -2.45 1.82
N THR A 303 8.14 -2.30 1.57
CA THR A 303 7.34 -1.13 1.96
C THR A 303 7.51 -0.71 3.44
N PRO A 304 7.29 -1.57 4.46
CA PRO A 304 7.41 -1.15 5.86
C PRO A 304 8.83 -0.72 6.28
N GLY A 305 9.86 -1.06 5.51
CA GLY A 305 11.27 -0.79 5.84
C GLY A 305 12.06 -0.16 4.70
N ALA A 306 11.42 0.56 3.78
CA ALA A 306 12.10 1.02 2.57
C ALA A 306 13.17 2.09 2.85
N GLY A 307 12.90 3.02 3.78
CA GLY A 307 13.87 4.02 4.25
C GLY A 307 14.61 3.62 5.53
N TRP A 308 14.09 2.64 6.28
CA TRP A 308 14.63 2.24 7.58
C TRP A 308 14.99 0.75 7.58
N CYS A 309 16.28 0.43 7.60
CA CYS A 309 16.73 -0.91 8.01
C CYS A 309 18.24 -0.98 8.26
N PHE A 310 18.62 -0.81 9.52
CA PHE A 310 19.63 -1.69 10.10
C PHE A 310 18.94 -2.50 11.19
N PHE A 311 19.00 -3.82 11.07
CA PHE A 311 19.42 -4.72 12.13
C PHE A 311 19.64 -6.07 11.44
N SER A 312 20.79 -6.68 11.67
CA SER A 312 21.00 -8.13 11.56
C SER A 312 19.90 -8.96 12.24
N GLY A 313 19.03 -8.31 13.02
CA GLY A 313 17.81 -8.80 13.65
C GLY A 313 16.50 -8.72 12.86
N PHE A 314 16.29 -7.95 11.77
CA PHE A 314 15.00 -8.03 11.03
C PHE A 314 14.74 -9.45 10.50
N PHE A 315 15.83 -10.19 10.28
CA PHE A 315 15.85 -11.60 9.88
C PHE A 315 15.42 -12.58 10.97
N ILE A 316 15.53 -12.21 12.24
CA ILE A 316 15.12 -13.02 13.40
C ILE A 316 13.80 -12.47 13.97
N THR A 317 13.58 -11.16 13.92
CA THR A 317 12.39 -10.47 14.39
C THR A 317 11.23 -10.51 13.41
N ALA A 318 11.37 -10.62 12.08
CA ALA A 318 10.18 -10.85 11.24
C ALA A 318 9.49 -12.20 11.52
N ILE A 319 10.24 -13.20 12.02
CA ILE A 319 9.71 -14.49 12.51
C ILE A 319 9.36 -14.42 14.01
N LEU A 320 10.13 -13.68 14.83
CA LEU A 320 9.86 -13.52 16.26
C LEU A 320 8.84 -12.42 16.61
N GLU A 321 8.59 -11.40 15.80
CA GLU A 321 7.63 -10.29 16.04
C GLU A 321 6.18 -10.75 15.91
N LEU A 322 5.95 -11.86 15.19
CA LEU A 322 4.69 -12.59 15.28
C LEU A 322 4.50 -13.22 16.69
N ILE A 323 5.55 -13.28 17.51
CA ILE A 323 5.60 -13.86 18.86
C ILE A 323 6.01 -12.82 19.94
N TYR A 324 6.63 -11.69 19.56
CA TYR A 324 7.34 -10.76 20.45
C TYR A 324 6.84 -9.32 20.26
N VAL A 325 5.51 -9.13 20.24
CA VAL A 325 4.84 -7.83 20.43
C VAL A 325 5.12 -7.21 21.83
N ILE A 326 6.14 -7.68 22.56
CA ILE A 326 6.46 -7.28 23.93
C ILE A 326 7.98 -7.26 24.14
N LYS A 327 8.69 -6.19 23.71
CA LYS A 327 9.63 -5.41 24.57
C LYS A 327 10.56 -4.44 23.81
N SER A 328 10.75 -3.31 24.52
CA SER A 328 11.88 -2.36 24.55
C SER A 328 12.08 -1.39 23.39
N THR A 329 11.60 -0.18 23.62
CA THR A 329 12.24 1.09 23.25
C THR A 329 13.66 1.19 23.83
N ASP A 330 14.60 1.76 23.06
CA ASP A 330 15.60 2.74 23.50
C ASP A 330 16.41 3.28 22.29
N GLY A 331 16.49 4.62 22.16
CA GLY A 331 17.50 5.36 21.39
C GLY A 331 17.42 5.33 19.86
N ILE A 332 16.63 6.23 19.26
CA ILE A 332 16.55 6.41 17.80
C ILE A 332 17.79 7.19 17.31
N ASN A 333 18.73 6.48 16.70
CA ASN A 333 19.52 7.01 15.58
C ASN A 333 19.09 6.22 14.34
N ALA A 334 18.26 6.85 13.50
CA ALA A 334 17.72 6.24 12.29
C ALA A 334 18.86 5.88 11.31
N GLY A 335 18.99 4.59 11.00
CA GLY A 335 19.94 4.06 10.03
C GLY A 335 19.26 3.67 8.71
N LEU A 336 19.91 4.05 7.62
CA LEU A 336 19.52 3.76 6.23
C LEU A 336 19.51 2.25 5.95
N VAL A 337 18.51 1.76 5.19
CA VAL A 337 18.61 0.40 4.61
C VAL A 337 19.85 0.36 3.72
N GLN A 338 20.76 -0.54 4.03
CA GLN A 338 21.85 -0.82 3.11
C GLN A 338 21.30 -1.59 1.92
N SER A 339 21.69 -1.21 0.70
CA SER A 339 21.12 -1.79 -0.53
C SER A 339 21.28 -3.32 -0.62
N TRP A 340 22.24 -3.93 0.08
CA TRP A 340 22.33 -5.39 0.16
C TRP A 340 21.16 -6.03 0.93
N ALA A 341 20.57 -5.34 1.92
CA ALA A 341 19.43 -5.86 2.68
C ALA A 341 18.17 -5.91 1.81
N ALA A 342 18.01 -4.95 0.88
CA ALA A 342 16.97 -4.99 -0.14
C ALA A 342 17.11 -6.21 -1.07
N ILE A 343 18.34 -6.64 -1.38
CA ILE A 343 18.59 -7.88 -2.15
C ILE A 343 18.11 -9.09 -1.35
N VAL A 344 18.47 -9.20 -0.06
CA VAL A 344 18.05 -10.36 0.76
C VAL A 344 16.52 -10.39 0.94
N MET A 345 15.89 -9.25 1.21
CA MET A 345 14.43 -9.13 1.23
C MET A 345 13.82 -9.53 -0.12
N GLY A 346 14.43 -9.13 -1.23
CA GLY A 346 14.06 -9.57 -2.57
C GLY A 346 14.15 -11.09 -2.74
N ILE A 347 15.20 -11.73 -2.24
CA ILE A 347 15.36 -13.20 -2.29
C ILE A 347 14.26 -13.89 -1.48
N LEU A 348 14.00 -13.45 -0.26
CA LEU A 348 12.99 -14.05 0.63
C LEU A 348 11.57 -13.81 0.12
N SER A 349 11.26 -12.59 -0.31
CA SER A 349 9.96 -12.22 -0.90
C SER A 349 9.73 -12.92 -2.25
N GLY A 350 10.79 -13.22 -3.01
CA GLY A 350 10.70 -14.09 -4.18
C GLY A 350 10.45 -15.55 -3.80
N SER A 351 11.16 -16.06 -2.77
CA SER A 351 11.19 -17.51 -2.47
C SER A 351 10.04 -18.00 -1.58
N ILE A 352 9.72 -17.31 -0.48
CA ILE A 352 8.74 -17.77 0.52
C ILE A 352 7.32 -17.83 -0.09
N PRO A 353 6.82 -16.76 -0.73
CA PRO A 353 5.49 -16.76 -1.32
C PRO A 353 5.44 -17.69 -2.54
N TRP A 354 6.52 -17.79 -3.33
CA TRP A 354 6.61 -18.77 -4.41
C TRP A 354 6.45 -20.20 -3.88
N VAL A 355 7.19 -20.60 -2.84
CA VAL A 355 7.06 -21.93 -2.23
C VAL A 355 5.66 -22.14 -1.67
N SER A 356 5.11 -21.14 -0.97
CA SER A 356 3.75 -21.19 -0.42
C SER A 356 2.71 -21.42 -1.52
N MET A 357 2.77 -20.65 -2.61
CA MET A 357 1.76 -20.62 -3.66
C MET A 357 1.92 -21.74 -4.69
N MET A 358 3.15 -22.13 -5.03
CA MET A 358 3.43 -23.09 -6.12
C MET A 358 3.63 -24.52 -5.61
N VAL A 359 4.11 -24.68 -4.37
CA VAL A 359 4.44 -25.98 -3.76
C VAL A 359 3.49 -26.35 -2.63
N LEU A 360 3.42 -25.54 -1.56
CA LEU A 360 2.64 -25.87 -0.36
C LEU A 360 1.14 -25.81 -0.60
N HIS A 361 0.68 -24.92 -1.48
CA HIS A 361 -0.71 -24.87 -1.93
C HIS A 361 -1.20 -26.23 -2.44
N LYS A 362 -0.35 -27.02 -3.10
CA LYS A 362 -0.72 -28.36 -3.59
C LYS A 362 -0.78 -29.43 -2.50
N LYS A 363 -0.23 -29.16 -1.31
CA LYS A 363 -0.05 -30.15 -0.23
C LYS A 363 -0.84 -29.84 1.04
N SER A 364 -1.20 -28.58 1.30
CA SER A 364 -1.91 -28.18 2.51
C SER A 364 -3.41 -28.09 2.29
N ALA A 365 -4.19 -28.92 2.98
CA ALA A 365 -5.65 -28.87 2.94
C ALA A 365 -6.21 -27.52 3.40
N LEU A 366 -5.50 -26.79 4.26
CA LEU A 366 -5.87 -25.44 4.72
C LEU A 366 -5.66 -24.39 3.62
N LEU A 367 -4.48 -24.38 2.98
CA LEU A 367 -4.18 -23.46 1.86
C LEU A 367 -5.04 -23.78 0.63
N GLN A 368 -5.32 -25.07 0.44
CA GLN A 368 -6.34 -25.50 -0.50
C GLN A 368 -7.69 -24.96 -0.06
N LYS A 369 -8.18 -25.14 1.17
CA LYS A 369 -9.46 -24.59 1.66
C LYS A 369 -9.59 -23.08 1.47
N VAL A 370 -8.55 -22.29 1.72
CA VAL A 370 -8.59 -20.85 1.45
C VAL A 370 -8.82 -20.57 -0.05
N SER A 371 -8.31 -21.43 -0.94
CA SER A 371 -8.63 -21.42 -2.38
C SER A 371 -9.88 -22.26 -2.77
N SER A 372 -10.32 -23.20 -1.93
CA SER A 372 -11.19 -24.37 -2.18
C SER A 372 -12.41 -24.46 -1.24
N LEU A 373 -12.71 -23.41 -0.47
CA LEU A 373 -14.07 -23.01 -0.07
C LEU A 373 -14.95 -22.70 -1.31
N SER A 374 -14.38 -22.97 -2.48
CA SER A 374 -14.94 -23.14 -3.79
C SER A 374 -15.37 -24.57 -4.15
N ASN A 375 -15.23 -25.57 -3.29
CA ASN A 375 -15.62 -26.96 -3.54
C ASN A 375 -16.54 -27.51 -2.44
N PHE A 376 -17.81 -27.12 -2.45
CA PHE A 376 -18.88 -28.04 -2.08
C PHE A 376 -19.34 -28.74 -3.36
N ALA A 377 -18.69 -29.85 -3.72
CA ALA A 377 -19.25 -30.95 -4.52
C ALA A 377 -18.15 -31.95 -4.91
N PHE A 378 -18.24 -33.12 -4.27
CA PHE A 378 -17.81 -34.45 -4.70
C PHE A 378 -16.32 -34.86 -4.62
N SER A 379 -16.10 -35.73 -3.63
CA SER A 379 -15.08 -36.78 -3.56
C SER A 379 -15.10 -37.68 -4.80
N PRO A 380 -13.93 -38.21 -5.23
CA PRO A 380 -13.89 -39.35 -6.12
C PRO A 380 -14.26 -40.60 -5.31
N ARG A 381 -15.37 -41.24 -5.64
CA ARG A 381 -15.60 -42.65 -5.32
C ARG A 381 -15.90 -43.38 -6.63
N ASN A 382 -14.95 -44.24 -7.00
CA ASN A 382 -15.10 -45.53 -7.65
C ASN A 382 -16.45 -45.82 -8.33
N ALA A 383 -16.46 -45.77 -9.66
CA ALA A 383 -17.00 -46.78 -10.58
C ALA A 383 -16.54 -46.42 -11.99
#